data_AF-A0A2V9AQ44-F1
#
_entry.id   AF-A0A2V9AQ44-F1
#
_cell.length_a   1.000
_cell.length_b   1.000
_cell.length_c   1.000
_cell.angle_alpha   90.00
_cell.angle_beta   90.00
_cell.angle_gamma   90.00
#
_symmetry.space_group_name_H-M   'P 1'
#
loop_
_entity.id
_entity.type
_entity.pdbx_description
1 polymer ?
#
loop_
_entity_poly.entity_id
_entity_poly.type
_entity_poly.pdbx_seq_one_letter_code
_entity_poly.pdbx_strand_id
1 'polypeptide(L)'
;MDFDVIVIGSGFGGAITGCRLAQKNKKVLILERGKEWTKDTYPRNIEDEWIWSNTSPEKYHGWTDLRTFKGMAVITGAGVGSGSLIYANVSAIPPKSVFQAGWPPEITYDEMQPYYSTVGDVLDLQEVPAKQRSPRVQLMQEGAAKLGQVSPRPGRRVL
;
A
#
# COMPACT_ATOMS: atom_id res chain seq x y z
N MET A 1 -28.77 -11.64 -8.19
CA MET A 1 -28.30 -10.26 -8.42
C MET A 1 -27.36 -10.29 -9.61
N ASP A 2 -27.51 -9.37 -10.55
CA ASP A 2 -26.69 -9.32 -11.76
C ASP A 2 -25.64 -8.20 -11.63
N PHE A 3 -24.39 -8.52 -11.99
CA PHE A 3 -23.24 -7.61 -11.99
C PHE A 3 -22.63 -7.54 -13.38
N ASP A 4 -22.11 -6.37 -13.77
CA ASP A 4 -21.39 -6.19 -15.03
C ASP A 4 -19.95 -6.67 -14.94
N VAL A 5 -19.32 -6.50 -13.76
CA VAL A 5 -17.91 -6.81 -13.53
C VAL A 5 -17.72 -7.38 -12.13
N ILE A 6 -16.86 -8.39 -12.03
CA ILE A 6 -16.36 -8.93 -10.77
C ILE A 6 -14.88 -8.59 -10.64
N VAL A 7 -14.49 -7.99 -9.53
CA VAL A 7 -13.10 -7.70 -9.16
C VAL A 7 -12.72 -8.61 -7.99
N ILE A 8 -11.62 -9.36 -8.15
CA ILE A 8 -11.11 -10.25 -7.10
C ILE A 8 -10.01 -9.53 -6.33
N GLY A 9 -10.22 -9.35 -5.03
CA GLY A 9 -9.35 -8.63 -4.12
C GLY A 9 -9.68 -7.13 -4.03
N SER A 10 -9.55 -6.59 -2.83
CA SER A 10 -9.91 -5.21 -2.50
C SER A 10 -8.70 -4.30 -2.21
N GLY A 11 -7.48 -4.74 -2.52
CA GLY A 11 -6.27 -3.92 -2.41
C GLY A 11 -6.25 -2.75 -3.40
N PHE A 12 -5.15 -1.99 -3.45
CA PHE A 12 -5.05 -0.77 -4.28
C PHE A 12 -5.57 -0.94 -5.72
N GLY A 13 -5.12 -1.98 -6.44
CA GLY A 13 -5.56 -2.23 -7.80
C GLY A 13 -7.06 -2.54 -7.92
N GLY A 14 -7.59 -3.35 -7.00
CA GLY A 14 -9.00 -3.72 -6.97
C GLY A 14 -9.91 -2.55 -6.61
N ALA A 15 -9.53 -1.78 -5.58
CA ALA A 15 -10.26 -0.59 -5.16
C ALA A 15 -10.30 0.50 -6.25
N ILE A 16 -9.17 0.78 -6.89
CA ILE A 16 -9.11 1.75 -8.00
C ILE A 16 -9.94 1.26 -9.18
N THR A 17 -9.77 -0.01 -9.58
CA THR A 17 -10.53 -0.59 -10.71
C THR A 17 -12.04 -0.54 -10.46
N GLY A 18 -12.47 -0.97 -9.26
CA GLY A 18 -13.88 -0.92 -8.87
C GLY A 18 -14.43 0.51 -8.87
N CYS A 19 -13.69 1.47 -8.30
CA CYS A 19 -14.07 2.87 -8.30
C CYS A 19 -14.24 3.44 -9.73
N ARG A 20 -13.26 3.23 -10.62
CA ARG A 20 -13.31 3.75 -11.99
C ARG A 20 -14.40 3.12 -12.84
N LEU A 21 -14.71 1.84 -12.63
CA LEU A 21 -15.80 1.16 -13.31
C LEU A 21 -17.17 1.62 -12.78
N ALA A 22 -17.32 1.76 -11.46
CA ALA A 22 -18.54 2.28 -10.85
C ALA A 22 -18.85 3.73 -11.31
N GLN A 23 -17.83 4.58 -11.44
CA GLN A 23 -17.94 5.93 -12.03
C GLN A 23 -18.46 5.91 -13.48
N LYS A 24 -18.31 4.78 -14.19
CA LYS A 24 -18.86 4.55 -15.53
C LYS A 24 -20.20 3.79 -15.50
N ASN A 25 -20.92 3.86 -14.37
CA ASN A 25 -22.22 3.23 -14.15
C ASN A 25 -22.23 1.70 -14.31
N LYS A 26 -21.10 1.02 -14.05
CA LYS A 26 -21.05 -0.44 -13.99
C LYS A 26 -21.45 -0.94 -12.61
N LYS A 27 -22.24 -2.02 -12.55
CA LYS A 27 -22.51 -2.79 -11.34
C LYS A 27 -21.30 -3.67 -11.05
N VAL A 28 -20.48 -3.25 -10.09
CA VAL A 28 -19.24 -3.95 -9.73
C VAL A 28 -19.44 -4.74 -8.44
N LEU A 29 -19.08 -6.03 -8.47
CA LEU A 29 -18.91 -6.84 -7.27
C LEU A 29 -17.41 -6.96 -6.95
N ILE A 30 -17.01 -6.59 -5.74
CA ILE A 30 -15.65 -6.82 -5.24
C ILE A 30 -15.70 -8.01 -4.27
N LEU A 31 -14.87 -9.03 -4.54
CA LEU A 31 -14.76 -10.20 -3.67
C LEU A 31 -13.44 -10.13 -2.90
N GLU A 32 -13.54 -9.95 -1.59
CA GLU A 32 -12.40 -10.00 -0.66
C GLU A 32 -12.48 -11.28 0.16
N ARG A 33 -11.34 -11.95 0.35
CA ARG A 33 -11.27 -13.20 1.11
C ARG A 33 -11.30 -12.93 2.61
N GLY A 34 -10.67 -11.84 3.06
CA GLY A 34 -10.64 -11.45 4.46
C GLY A 34 -11.85 -10.63 4.86
N LYS A 35 -11.95 -10.36 6.16
CA LYS A 35 -13.03 -9.53 6.71
C LYS A 35 -12.78 -8.03 6.54
N GLU A 36 -13.80 -7.24 6.77
CA GLU A 36 -13.65 -5.80 6.95
C GLU A 36 -13.07 -5.53 8.34
N TRP A 37 -11.98 -4.75 8.36
CA TRP A 37 -11.33 -4.31 9.59
C TRP A 37 -11.63 -2.83 9.81
N THR A 38 -12.13 -2.50 11.00
CA THR A 38 -12.39 -1.13 11.43
C THR A 38 -11.37 -0.71 12.49
N LYS A 39 -11.34 0.60 12.81
CA LYS A 39 -10.46 1.15 13.86
C LYS A 39 -10.62 0.45 15.21
N ASP A 40 -11.82 -0.04 15.50
CA ASP A 40 -12.15 -0.73 16.76
C ASP A 40 -11.77 -2.21 16.75
N THR A 41 -11.59 -2.80 15.56
CA THR A 41 -11.28 -4.23 15.41
C THR A 41 -9.84 -4.48 14.98
N TYR A 42 -9.05 -3.44 14.71
CA TYR A 42 -7.62 -3.61 14.40
C TYR A 42 -6.94 -4.32 15.57
N PRO A 43 -6.21 -5.43 15.32
CA PRO A 43 -5.49 -6.12 16.37
C PRO A 43 -4.39 -5.20 16.94
N ARG A 44 -4.26 -5.22 18.26
CA ARG A 44 -3.34 -4.41 19.07
C ARG A 44 -2.55 -5.24 20.06
N ASN A 45 -3.12 -6.35 20.52
CA ASN A 45 -2.56 -7.25 21.51
C ASN A 45 -2.10 -8.54 20.84
N ILE A 46 -1.14 -9.24 21.45
CA ILE A 46 -0.56 -10.46 20.88
C ILE A 46 -1.59 -11.58 20.63
N GLU A 47 -2.66 -11.62 21.43
CA GLU A 47 -3.73 -12.61 21.37
C GLU A 47 -4.76 -12.34 20.26
N ASP A 48 -4.72 -11.15 19.66
CA ASP A 48 -5.68 -10.77 18.62
C ASP A 48 -5.44 -11.56 17.32
N GLU A 49 -6.41 -11.48 16.40
CA GLU A 49 -6.38 -12.23 15.15
C GLU A 49 -5.36 -11.66 14.15
N TRP A 50 -4.08 -12.00 14.32
CA TRP A 50 -2.99 -11.52 13.46
C TRP A 50 -2.84 -12.32 12.16
N ILE A 51 -3.06 -13.64 12.21
CA ILE A 51 -2.65 -14.55 11.13
C ILE A 51 -3.86 -15.09 10.36
N TRP A 52 -3.78 -14.96 9.05
CA TRP A 52 -4.67 -15.59 8.08
C TRP A 52 -4.14 -16.96 7.65
N SER A 53 -5.03 -17.94 7.52
CA SER A 53 -4.73 -19.25 6.92
C SER A 53 -5.59 -19.50 5.69
N ASN A 54 -4.97 -19.87 4.58
CA ASN A 54 -5.71 -20.31 3.38
C ASN A 54 -6.28 -21.73 3.51
N THR A 55 -5.80 -22.55 4.46
CA THR A 55 -6.26 -23.93 4.65
C THR A 55 -7.32 -24.06 5.75
N SER A 56 -7.42 -23.09 6.64
CA SER A 56 -8.44 -23.04 7.69
C SER A 56 -8.91 -21.60 7.93
N PRO A 57 -9.42 -20.91 6.89
CA PRO A 57 -9.84 -19.52 6.99
C PRO A 57 -10.99 -19.33 7.99
N GLU A 58 -11.81 -20.34 8.25
CA GLU A 58 -12.90 -20.31 9.23
C GLU A 58 -12.42 -20.27 10.69
N LYS A 59 -11.14 -20.59 10.93
CA LYS A 59 -10.50 -20.56 12.26
C LYS A 59 -9.48 -19.43 12.37
N TYR A 60 -8.76 -19.17 11.28
CA TYR A 60 -7.67 -18.21 11.22
C TYR A 60 -7.91 -17.24 10.06
N HIS A 61 -8.72 -16.22 10.32
CA HIS A 61 -9.06 -15.13 9.39
C HIS A 61 -8.42 -13.80 9.79
N GLY A 62 -7.18 -13.86 10.30
CA GLY A 62 -6.48 -12.70 10.86
C GLY A 62 -5.97 -11.68 9.84
N TRP A 63 -5.38 -10.61 10.35
CA TRP A 63 -5.07 -9.40 9.60
C TRP A 63 -4.04 -9.58 8.48
N THR A 64 -3.08 -10.49 8.69
CA THR A 64 -1.92 -10.72 7.82
C THR A 64 -1.83 -12.17 7.35
N ASP A 65 -1.51 -12.37 6.08
CA ASP A 65 -1.16 -13.66 5.48
C ASP A 65 0.36 -13.71 5.24
N LEU A 66 1.05 -14.51 6.06
CA LEU A 66 2.48 -14.78 5.96
C LEU A 66 2.71 -16.02 5.11
N ARG A 67 3.31 -15.84 3.94
CA ARG A 67 3.64 -16.91 3.01
C ARG A 67 5.14 -17.14 2.99
N THR A 68 5.56 -18.37 3.26
CA THR A 68 6.96 -18.76 3.23
C THR A 68 7.27 -19.57 1.97
N PHE A 69 8.37 -19.23 1.33
CA PHE A 69 8.94 -19.88 0.16
C PHE A 69 10.41 -20.21 0.44
N LYS A 70 11.04 -21.00 -0.43
CA LYS A 70 12.47 -21.27 -0.32
C LYS A 70 13.26 -19.96 -0.49
N GLY A 71 13.81 -19.44 0.61
CA GLY A 71 14.64 -18.23 0.64
C GLY A 71 13.87 -16.90 0.66
N MET A 72 12.55 -16.91 0.79
CA MET A 72 11.74 -15.69 0.80
C MET A 72 10.51 -15.87 1.69
N ALA A 73 10.15 -14.82 2.42
CA ALA A 73 8.86 -14.70 3.09
C ALA A 73 8.14 -13.48 2.54
N VAL A 74 6.83 -13.59 2.35
CA VAL A 74 5.97 -12.51 1.85
C VAL A 74 4.85 -12.31 2.85
N ILE A 75 4.64 -11.06 3.29
CA ILE A 75 3.53 -10.68 4.16
C ILE A 75 2.55 -9.87 3.33
N THR A 76 1.26 -10.24 3.37
CA THR A 76 0.18 -9.53 2.69
C THR A 76 -0.98 -9.30 3.65
N GLY A 77 -1.80 -8.26 3.42
CA GLY A 77 -3.01 -8.06 4.21
C GLY A 77 -4.15 -8.98 3.75
N ALA A 78 -4.93 -9.49 4.70
CA ALA A 78 -6.12 -10.31 4.45
C ALA A 78 -7.37 -9.62 5.01
N GLY A 79 -8.03 -8.85 4.16
CA GLY A 79 -9.19 -8.05 4.55
C GLY A 79 -9.47 -6.93 3.57
N VAL A 80 -10.56 -6.21 3.80
CA VAL A 80 -10.98 -5.10 2.91
C VAL A 80 -9.89 -4.01 2.91
N GLY A 81 -9.27 -3.78 1.75
CA GLY A 81 -8.08 -2.91 1.57
C GLY A 81 -6.74 -3.67 1.46
N SER A 82 -6.69 -4.93 1.89
CA SER A 82 -5.52 -5.82 1.80
C SER A 82 -4.24 -5.15 2.28
N GLY A 83 -3.21 -5.03 1.43
CA GLY A 83 -1.91 -4.44 1.76
C GLY A 83 -2.00 -3.01 2.31
N SER A 84 -3.04 -2.23 1.96
CA SER A 84 -3.20 -0.87 2.51
C SER A 84 -3.50 -0.87 4.01
N LEU A 85 -3.91 -2.00 4.58
CA LEU A 85 -4.12 -2.13 6.03
C LEU A 85 -2.81 -2.27 6.81
N ILE A 86 -1.75 -2.77 6.16
CA ILE A 86 -0.51 -3.21 6.84
C ILE A 86 0.75 -2.53 6.31
N TYR A 87 0.64 -1.72 5.24
CA TYR A 87 1.77 -0.97 4.70
C TYR A 87 2.17 0.19 5.62
N ALA A 88 3.41 0.66 5.46
CA ALA A 88 3.99 1.70 6.31
C ALA A 88 3.53 3.14 5.98
N ASN A 89 2.49 3.32 5.16
CA ASN A 89 2.01 4.63 4.70
C ASN A 89 3.12 5.50 4.06
N VAL A 90 4.08 4.86 3.39
CA VAL A 90 5.14 5.55 2.63
C VAL A 90 4.76 5.56 1.17
N SER A 91 4.54 6.75 0.65
CA SER A 91 4.36 7.00 -0.78
C SER A 91 5.65 7.59 -1.31
N ALA A 92 6.07 7.19 -2.52
CA ALA A 92 7.27 7.74 -3.13
C ALA A 92 7.19 7.60 -4.65
N ILE A 93 7.49 8.70 -5.36
CA ILE A 93 7.60 8.66 -6.81
C ILE A 93 8.92 7.94 -7.18
N PRO A 94 8.86 6.85 -7.98
CA PRO A 94 10.04 6.14 -8.43
C PRO A 94 10.95 7.06 -9.27
N PRO A 95 12.28 6.95 -9.18
CA PRO A 95 13.17 7.74 -10.03
C PRO A 95 13.05 7.31 -11.51
N LYS A 96 13.29 8.25 -12.44
CA LYS A 96 13.19 8.00 -13.89
C LYS A 96 14.02 6.81 -14.37
N SER A 97 15.15 6.52 -13.72
CA SER A 97 16.00 5.37 -14.03
C SER A 97 15.31 4.02 -13.90
N VAL A 98 14.28 3.90 -13.04
CA VAL A 98 13.50 2.65 -12.89
C VAL A 98 12.79 2.26 -14.18
N PHE A 99 12.44 3.23 -15.03
CA PHE A 99 11.73 2.98 -16.29
C PHE A 99 12.66 2.66 -17.46
N GLN A 100 13.98 2.63 -17.25
CA GLN A 100 14.95 2.39 -18.33
C GLN A 100 15.06 0.91 -18.72
N ALA A 101 14.62 -0.01 -17.85
CA ALA A 101 14.65 -1.45 -18.10
C ALA A 101 13.53 -2.17 -17.35
N GLY A 102 13.02 -3.27 -17.92
CA GLY A 102 12.03 -4.13 -17.28
C GLY A 102 10.57 -3.65 -17.34
N TRP A 103 10.31 -2.49 -17.95
CA TRP A 103 8.97 -1.95 -18.17
C TRP A 103 8.55 -2.06 -19.64
N PRO A 104 7.25 -2.23 -19.95
CA PRO A 104 6.73 -2.07 -21.30
C PRO A 104 7.06 -0.68 -21.86
N PRO A 105 7.38 -0.55 -23.16
CA PRO A 105 7.79 0.73 -23.76
C PRO A 105 6.72 1.82 -23.66
N GLU A 106 5.44 1.45 -23.52
CA GLU A 106 4.33 2.37 -23.35
C GLU A 106 4.26 2.99 -21.94
N ILE A 107 4.89 2.36 -20.94
CA ILE A 107 4.88 2.84 -19.55
C ILE A 107 6.18 3.60 -19.28
N THR A 108 6.13 4.91 -19.45
CA THR A 108 7.28 5.80 -19.23
C THR A 108 7.12 6.64 -17.96
N TYR A 109 8.23 7.14 -17.41
CA TYR A 109 8.19 8.04 -16.25
C TYR A 109 7.32 9.29 -16.50
N ASP A 110 7.40 9.85 -17.71
CA ASP A 110 6.70 11.09 -18.07
C ASP A 110 5.19 10.80 -18.24
N GLU A 111 4.83 9.67 -18.87
CA GLU A 111 3.44 9.20 -18.98
C GLU A 111 2.79 8.92 -17.61
N MET A 112 3.58 8.48 -16.63
CA MET A 112 3.06 8.19 -15.28
C MET A 112 2.80 9.44 -14.42
N GLN A 113 3.34 10.62 -14.77
CA GLN A 113 3.25 11.83 -13.93
C GLN A 113 1.81 12.25 -13.58
N PRO A 114 0.85 12.30 -14.52
CA PRO A 114 -0.52 12.71 -14.19
C PRO A 114 -1.20 11.74 -13.22
N TYR A 115 -0.88 10.44 -13.32
CA TYR A 115 -1.43 9.42 -12.43
C TYR A 115 -0.85 9.55 -11.03
N TYR A 116 0.44 9.86 -10.89
CA TYR A 116 1.04 10.15 -9.58
C TYR A 116 0.42 11.38 -8.92
N SER A 117 0.16 12.45 -9.68
CA SER A 117 -0.54 13.62 -9.15
C SER A 117 -1.94 13.24 -8.67
N THR A 118 -2.69 12.49 -9.48
CA THR A 118 -4.05 12.06 -9.13
C THR A 118 -4.08 11.22 -7.85
N VAL A 119 -3.13 10.27 -7.71
CA VAL A 119 -3.01 9.45 -6.50
C VAL A 119 -2.63 10.32 -5.30
N GLY A 120 -1.73 11.30 -5.49
CA GLY A 120 -1.34 12.24 -4.45
C GLY A 120 -2.50 13.07 -3.91
N ASP A 121 -3.37 13.55 -4.80
CA ASP A 121 -4.55 14.31 -4.41
C ASP A 121 -5.60 13.41 -3.73
N VAL A 122 -5.84 12.21 -4.26
CA VAL A 122 -6.86 11.29 -3.71
C VAL A 122 -6.48 10.74 -2.34
N LEU A 123 -5.19 10.44 -2.12
CA LEU A 123 -4.70 9.93 -0.85
C LEU A 123 -4.36 11.05 0.15
N ASP A 124 -4.53 12.32 -0.23
CA ASP A 124 -4.14 13.50 0.54
C ASP A 124 -2.73 13.35 1.11
N LEU A 125 -1.77 13.17 0.21
CA LEU A 125 -0.41 12.88 0.61
C LEU A 125 0.28 14.10 1.23
N GLN A 126 0.89 13.90 2.40
CA GLN A 126 1.48 14.96 3.20
C GLN A 126 2.88 14.58 3.69
N GLU A 127 3.77 15.56 3.75
CA GLU A 127 5.04 15.39 4.42
C GLU A 127 4.85 15.29 5.93
N VAL A 128 5.58 14.40 6.59
CA VAL A 128 5.58 14.29 8.05
C VAL A 128 6.09 15.62 8.65
N PRO A 129 5.25 16.34 9.43
CA PRO A 129 5.64 17.59 10.08
C PRO A 129 6.92 17.42 10.90
N ALA A 130 7.81 18.41 10.86
CA ALA A 130 9.07 18.36 11.61
C ALA A 130 8.86 18.06 13.11
N LYS A 131 7.79 18.61 13.71
CA LYS A 131 7.40 18.39 15.11
C LYS A 131 6.99 16.95 15.45
N GLN A 132 6.63 16.13 14.44
CA GLN A 132 6.28 14.73 14.62
C GLN A 132 7.48 13.79 14.41
N ARG A 133 8.67 14.32 14.08
CA ARG A 133 9.88 13.52 13.93
C ARG A 133 10.38 13.08 15.31
N SER A 134 10.42 11.77 15.52
CA SER A 134 10.92 11.19 16.77
C SER A 134 12.42 11.48 16.96
N PRO A 135 12.93 11.45 18.21
CA PRO A 135 14.37 11.58 18.48
C PRO A 135 15.22 10.57 17.71
N ARG A 136 14.69 9.36 17.50
CA ARG A 136 15.36 8.31 16.70
C ARG A 136 15.57 8.73 15.24
N VAL A 137 14.59 9.40 14.63
CA VAL A 137 14.71 9.90 13.24
C VAL A 137 15.77 11.00 13.16
N GLN A 138 15.82 11.90 14.14
CA GLN A 138 16.78 12.99 14.18
C GLN A 138 18.21 12.46 14.31
N LEU A 139 18.45 11.53 15.25
CA LEU A 139 19.76 10.89 15.42
C LEU A 139 20.21 10.12 14.18
N MET A 140 19.27 9.45 13.48
CA MET A 140 19.57 8.79 12.22
C MET A 140 20.00 9.79 11.14
N GLN A 141 19.34 10.94 11.05
CA GLN A 141 19.70 12.00 10.10
C GLN A 141 21.06 12.63 10.42
N GLU A 142 21.36 12.89 11.69
CA GLU A 142 22.66 13.38 12.13
C GLU A 142 23.79 12.39 11.82
N GLY A 143 23.56 11.10 12.10
CA GLY A 143 24.50 10.04 11.78
C GLY A 143 24.77 9.95 10.27
N ALA A 144 23.71 9.99 9.46
CA ALA A 144 23.83 9.99 8.00
C ALA A 144 24.62 11.21 7.50
N ALA A 145 24.34 12.41 8.02
CA ALA A 145 25.07 13.63 7.67
C ALA A 145 26.56 13.55 8.01
N LYS A 146 26.92 13.00 9.18
CA LYS A 146 28.32 12.76 9.58
C LYS A 146 29.06 11.78 8.67
N LEU A 147 28.33 10.88 8.01
CA LEU A 147 28.88 9.94 7.03
C LEU A 147 28.91 10.52 5.60
N GLY A 148 28.58 11.80 5.42
CA GLY A 148 28.42 12.43 4.10
C GLY A 148 27.21 11.91 3.31
N GLN A 149 26.34 11.11 3.95
CA GLN A 149 25.11 10.59 3.39
C GLN A 149 23.98 11.58 3.68
N VAL A 150 23.89 12.62 2.87
CA VAL A 150 22.74 13.53 2.95
C VAL A 150 21.57 12.87 2.24
N SER A 151 20.39 12.84 2.87
CA SER A 151 19.17 12.40 2.20
C SER A 151 19.05 13.14 0.85
N PRO A 152 18.99 12.44 -0.30
CA PRO A 152 19.11 13.07 -1.61
C PRO A 152 17.95 14.02 -1.97
N ARG A 153 16.99 14.25 -1.07
CA ARG A 153 15.82 15.10 -1.35
C ARG A 153 15.35 15.88 -0.10
N PRO A 154 15.98 17.01 0.26
CA PRO A 154 15.31 18.02 1.03
C PRO A 154 14.31 18.76 0.12
N GLY A 155 13.00 18.68 0.41
CA GLY A 155 12.00 19.56 -0.19
C GLY A 155 11.44 19.18 -1.58
N ARG A 156 11.66 17.95 -2.05
CA ARG A 156 10.80 17.39 -3.11
C ARG A 156 9.66 16.70 -2.40
N ARG A 157 8.41 17.09 -2.69
CA ARG A 157 7.21 16.32 -2.31
C ARG A 157 7.53 14.85 -2.51
N VAL A 158 7.81 14.19 -1.40
CA VAL A 158 7.35 12.84 -1.24
C VAL A 158 5.85 13.07 -1.24
N LEU A 159 5.23 12.92 -2.43
CA LEU A 159 3.82 12.59 -2.46
C LEU A 159 3.78 11.30 -1.65
#